data_AF-A0AAD4EVA5-F1
#
_entry.id   AF-A0AAD4EVA5-F1
#
_cell.length_a   1.000
_cell.length_b   1.000
_cell.length_c   1.000
_cell.angle_alpha   90.00
_cell.angle_beta   90.00
_cell.angle_gamma   90.00
#
_symmetry.space_group_name_H-M   'P 1'
#
loop_
_entity.id
_entity.type
_entity.pdbx_description
1 polymer ?
#
loop_
_entity_poly.entity_id
_entity_poly.type
_entity_poly.pdbx_seq_one_letter_code
_entity_poly.pdbx_strand_id
1 'polypeptide(L)'
;MWWIESNPSPFSTFPSDSTWELRNMATPAPADGETSRPQEAPIVIVPPHGSTSNQSSPPMGTPIMTQNPGYDRRVKTPTLQLTNGQLSQMWINQGLAAMVLAAAINWAIAYRTFPPALTPFPFPVQKKKKTNIPHQQSTPPRAPPGPAPQGSPPPFLFHPPVSFLADAALSTVLQSVITWFCVAFLVNLAVSRGSVPPYAPRAIPEPTRPFWRWVFMLDHYNAARGSACLGGRGRWCCCGVPRGVGQAVGFFLAGLGRGLVVAVYGFGVMVGPTIGVLMSCGTPYEGDWVFLGRWDGVVFKSIYGGFLALVLGPPLTYMWIVRAGWIVRRNGTVV
;
A
#
# COMPACT_ATOMS: atom_id res chain seq x y z
N MET A 1 7.11 -40.80 13.17
CA MET A 1 7.44 -40.64 14.60
C MET A 1 8.82 -39.98 14.66
N TRP A 2 8.83 -38.65 14.68
CA TRP A 2 9.99 -37.81 14.98
C TRP A 2 9.43 -36.65 15.80
N TRP A 3 9.80 -36.65 17.07
CA TRP A 3 9.39 -35.72 18.09
C TRP A 3 10.41 -34.58 18.08
N ILE A 4 9.98 -33.35 17.77
CA ILE A 4 10.82 -32.16 17.87
C ILE A 4 10.61 -31.61 19.28
N GLU A 5 11.65 -31.79 20.08
CA GLU A 5 11.80 -31.31 21.44
C GLU A 5 11.92 -29.78 21.41
N SER A 6 10.93 -29.10 21.98
CA SER A 6 10.94 -27.65 22.17
C SER A 6 11.89 -27.29 23.31
N ASN A 7 13.05 -26.73 22.96
CA ASN A 7 13.97 -26.14 23.93
C ASN A 7 13.46 -24.75 24.35
N PRO A 8 13.25 -24.47 25.65
CA PRO A 8 12.78 -23.17 26.10
C PRO A 8 13.91 -22.13 26.07
N SER A 9 13.57 -20.92 25.64
CA SER A 9 14.41 -19.72 25.72
C SER A 9 14.72 -19.31 27.18
N PRO A 10 15.94 -18.86 27.52
CA PRO A 10 16.14 -17.95 28.63
C PRO A 10 16.10 -16.51 28.10
N PHE A 11 14.92 -15.90 28.11
CA PHE A 11 14.82 -14.44 28.12
C PHE A 11 15.29 -13.97 29.50
N SER A 12 16.50 -13.43 29.54
CA SER A 12 17.04 -12.69 30.67
C SER A 12 16.19 -11.43 30.92
N THR A 13 15.54 -11.40 32.09
CA THR A 13 15.32 -10.23 32.96
C THR A 13 15.68 -8.86 32.38
N PHE A 14 14.66 -8.07 32.08
CA PHE A 14 14.76 -6.60 32.10
C PHE A 14 14.62 -6.11 33.54
N PRO A 15 15.44 -5.17 34.02
CA PRO A 15 15.21 -4.51 35.29
C PRO A 15 14.02 -3.55 35.18
N SER A 16 13.09 -3.65 36.12
CA SER A 16 12.05 -2.67 36.38
C SER A 16 12.64 -1.51 37.19
N ASP A 17 13.20 -0.49 36.54
CA ASP A 17 13.50 0.78 37.19
C ASP A 17 12.38 1.78 36.90
N SER A 18 11.39 1.76 37.78
CA SER A 18 10.38 2.80 37.93
C SER A 18 10.86 3.84 38.94
N THR A 19 11.69 4.78 38.51
CA THR A 19 11.97 6.02 39.24
C THR A 19 12.16 7.17 38.25
N TRP A 20 11.05 7.69 37.72
CA TRP A 20 11.03 9.05 37.18
C TRP A 20 10.98 9.98 38.39
N GLU A 21 12.13 10.53 38.76
CA GLU A 21 12.20 11.62 39.71
C GLU A 21 11.45 12.84 39.15
N LEU A 22 10.48 13.31 39.93
CA LEU A 22 9.95 14.66 39.93
C LEU A 22 11.10 15.66 40.15
N ARG A 23 11.70 16.14 39.06
CA ARG A 23 12.65 17.24 39.09
C ARG A 23 11.99 18.50 38.53
N ASN A 24 11.43 19.28 39.47
CA ASN A 24 11.39 20.74 39.52
C ASN A 24 11.17 21.49 38.19
N MET A 25 9.91 21.78 37.87
CA MET A 25 9.56 22.98 37.09
C MET A 25 8.99 24.02 38.06
N ALA A 26 9.88 24.80 38.67
CA ALA A 26 9.52 26.06 39.28
C ALA A 26 9.26 27.08 38.17
N THR A 27 8.05 27.61 38.15
CA THR A 27 7.59 28.71 37.30
C THR A 27 8.35 30.00 37.68
N PRO A 28 9.07 30.67 36.77
CA PRO A 28 9.40 32.07 36.96
C PRO A 28 8.18 32.92 36.61
N ALA A 29 7.80 33.78 37.55
CA ALA A 29 6.77 34.81 37.39
C ALA A 29 7.09 35.75 36.20
N PRO A 30 6.07 36.33 35.54
CA PRO A 30 6.29 37.36 34.54
C PRO A 30 6.72 38.65 35.23
N ALA A 31 7.90 39.16 34.86
CA ALA A 31 8.33 40.51 35.19
C ALA A 31 7.68 41.48 34.20
N ASP A 32 7.10 42.52 34.78
CA ASP A 32 6.46 43.64 34.12
C ASP A 32 7.50 44.55 33.44
N GLY A 33 7.06 45.24 32.37
CA GLY A 33 7.69 46.48 31.91
C GLY A 33 8.54 46.38 30.65
N GLU A 34 8.00 46.85 29.53
CA GLU A 34 8.38 48.16 28.97
C GLU A 34 7.67 48.42 27.63
N THR A 35 6.72 49.34 27.69
CA THR A 35 6.08 49.98 26.54
C THR A 35 7.11 50.81 25.78
N SER A 36 7.67 50.26 24.70
CA SER A 36 8.48 51.03 23.74
C SER A 36 7.60 51.46 22.55
N ARG A 37 7.59 52.77 22.33
CA ARG A 37 6.86 53.53 21.30
C ARG A 37 7.03 52.98 19.87
N PRO A 38 6.05 53.18 18.98
CA PRO A 38 6.27 53.11 17.54
C PRO A 38 7.18 54.27 17.11
N GLN A 39 8.30 53.93 16.49
CA GLN A 39 9.18 54.87 15.82
C GLN A 39 8.56 55.24 14.47
N GLU A 40 8.17 56.51 14.37
CA GLU A 40 7.60 57.17 13.20
C GLU A 40 8.65 57.16 12.06
N ALA A 41 8.32 56.52 10.93
CA ALA A 41 9.17 56.53 9.75
C ALA A 41 9.03 57.88 9.03
N PRO A 42 10.13 58.49 8.58
CA PRO A 42 10.08 59.77 7.87
C PRO A 42 9.40 59.62 6.52
N ILE A 43 8.40 60.48 6.29
CA ILE A 43 7.75 60.72 5.01
C ILE A 43 8.81 61.27 4.03
N VAL A 44 9.23 60.43 3.09
CA VAL A 44 10.05 60.87 1.95
C VAL A 44 9.11 61.49 0.92
N ILE A 45 9.09 62.82 0.88
CA ILE A 45 8.47 63.62 -0.18
C ILE A 45 9.33 63.45 -1.43
N VAL A 46 8.83 62.72 -2.42
CA VAL A 46 9.44 62.61 -3.75
C VAL A 46 8.98 63.82 -4.59
N PRO A 47 9.89 64.62 -5.16
CA PRO A 47 9.51 65.75 -6.02
C PRO A 47 8.99 65.28 -7.39
N PRO A 48 8.08 66.03 -8.02
CA PRO A 48 7.64 65.75 -9.39
C PRO A 48 8.65 66.36 -10.36
N HIS A 49 9.52 65.53 -10.94
CA HIS A 49 10.26 65.92 -12.14
C HIS A 49 9.77 65.10 -13.33
N GLY A 50 9.05 65.79 -14.19
CA GLY A 50 8.83 65.37 -15.56
C GLY A 50 10.12 65.48 -16.36
N SER A 51 10.35 64.47 -17.17
CA SER A 51 11.15 64.56 -18.39
C SER A 51 10.81 63.35 -19.27
N THR A 52 9.98 63.64 -20.27
CA THR A 52 9.77 62.85 -21.47
C THR A 52 11.11 62.53 -22.13
N SER A 53 11.57 61.29 -21.99
CA SER A 53 12.58 60.72 -22.89
C SER A 53 11.93 59.55 -23.63
N ASN A 54 11.78 59.72 -24.95
CA ASN A 54 11.43 58.67 -25.90
C ASN A 54 12.41 57.50 -25.77
N GLN A 55 12.04 56.49 -24.98
CA GLN A 55 12.68 55.18 -25.02
C GLN A 55 11.91 54.32 -26.01
N SER A 56 12.45 54.23 -27.22
CA SER A 56 12.12 53.21 -28.20
C SER A 56 12.19 51.84 -27.54
N SER A 57 11.02 51.23 -27.34
CA SER A 57 10.87 49.91 -26.74
C SER A 57 11.64 48.89 -27.59
N PRO A 58 12.57 48.10 -27.02
CA PRO A 58 13.12 46.97 -27.74
C PRO A 58 11.98 45.98 -28.07
N PRO A 59 12.04 45.29 -29.22
CA PRO A 59 11.02 44.33 -29.61
C PRO A 59 10.87 43.32 -28.47
N MET A 60 9.61 43.14 -28.06
CA MET A 60 9.14 42.24 -27.02
C MET A 60 9.85 40.88 -27.13
N GLY A 61 10.98 40.76 -26.44
CA GLY A 61 11.78 39.55 -26.43
C GLY A 61 10.92 38.46 -25.80
N THR A 62 10.69 37.39 -26.55
CA THR A 62 10.10 36.16 -26.02
C THR A 62 10.72 35.88 -24.65
N PRO A 63 9.93 35.79 -23.57
CA PRO A 63 10.46 35.59 -22.23
C PRO A 63 11.30 34.32 -22.28
N ILE A 64 12.62 34.49 -22.12
CA ILE A 64 13.54 33.38 -21.98
C ILE A 64 13.12 32.73 -20.67
N MET A 65 12.36 31.63 -20.76
CA MET A 65 12.12 30.76 -19.63
C MET A 65 13.48 30.27 -19.18
N THR A 66 14.04 30.92 -18.18
CA THR A 66 15.28 30.54 -17.52
C THR A 66 15.03 29.16 -16.93
N GLN A 67 15.41 28.11 -17.69
CA GLN A 67 15.29 26.74 -17.24
C GLN A 67 16.07 26.62 -15.94
N ASN A 68 15.36 26.28 -14.87
CA ASN A 68 15.93 26.09 -13.55
C ASN A 68 17.03 25.02 -13.68
N PRO A 69 18.32 25.34 -13.49
CA PRO A 69 19.45 24.48 -13.89
C PRO A 69 19.57 23.17 -13.09
N GLY A 70 18.66 22.90 -12.15
CA GLY A 70 18.59 21.67 -11.37
C GLY A 70 17.57 20.63 -11.86
N TYR A 71 16.82 20.89 -12.95
CA TYR A 71 15.80 19.94 -13.40
C TYR A 71 16.36 18.93 -14.41
N ASP A 72 16.24 17.63 -14.10
CA ASP A 72 16.66 16.56 -15.00
C ASP A 72 15.82 16.64 -16.28
N ARG A 73 16.48 16.89 -17.43
CA ARG A 73 15.84 16.97 -18.76
C ARG A 73 15.05 15.72 -19.14
N ARG A 74 15.22 14.62 -18.40
CA ARG A 74 14.49 13.37 -18.62
C ARG A 74 13.03 13.40 -18.13
N VAL A 75 12.68 14.30 -17.21
CA VAL A 75 11.30 14.36 -16.69
C VAL A 75 10.41 15.04 -17.72
N LYS A 76 9.44 14.28 -18.24
CA LYS A 76 8.47 14.76 -19.25
C LYS A 76 7.47 15.74 -18.64
N THR A 77 6.94 16.62 -19.48
CA THR A 77 5.82 17.50 -19.14
C THR A 77 4.58 16.66 -18.75
N PRO A 78 3.84 17.04 -17.69
CA PRO A 78 2.63 16.36 -17.30
C PRO A 78 1.59 16.34 -18.42
N THR A 79 0.96 15.20 -18.64
CA THR A 79 -0.12 15.09 -19.63
C THR A 79 -1.47 15.49 -19.01
N LEU A 80 -2.33 16.13 -19.82
CA LEU A 80 -3.69 16.47 -19.43
C LEU A 80 -4.68 15.34 -19.68
N GLN A 81 -4.35 14.45 -20.61
CA GLN A 81 -5.12 13.26 -20.94
C GLN A 81 -4.31 12.00 -20.63
N LEU A 82 -5.03 10.92 -20.34
CA LEU A 82 -4.43 9.63 -20.07
C LEU A 82 -3.94 9.04 -21.39
N THR A 83 -2.63 8.84 -21.51
CA THR A 83 -2.00 8.29 -22.71
C THR A 83 -2.11 6.77 -22.75
N ASN A 84 -2.06 6.18 -23.94
CA ASN A 84 -2.04 4.72 -24.10
C ASN A 84 -0.86 4.07 -23.37
N GLY A 85 0.30 4.76 -23.28
CA GLY A 85 1.43 4.30 -22.50
C GLY A 85 1.16 4.24 -20.99
N GLN A 86 0.44 5.23 -20.44
CA GLN A 86 0.01 5.22 -19.04
C GLN A 86 -1.01 4.11 -18.78
N LEU A 87 -1.98 3.91 -19.68
CA LEU A 87 -2.95 2.81 -19.59
C LEU A 87 -2.27 1.44 -19.64
N SER A 88 -1.33 1.25 -20.56
CA SER A 88 -0.52 0.03 -20.67
C SER A 88 0.27 -0.22 -19.38
N GLN A 89 0.88 0.82 -18.80
CA GLN A 89 1.59 0.71 -17.54
C GLN A 89 0.66 0.27 -16.39
N MET A 90 -0.55 0.83 -16.32
CA MET A 90 -1.53 0.51 -15.27
C MET A 90 -2.04 -0.93 -15.37
N TRP A 91 -2.49 -1.36 -16.54
CA TRP A 91 -3.19 -2.63 -16.67
C TRP A 91 -2.25 -3.81 -16.95
N ILE A 92 -1.24 -3.63 -17.79
CA ILE A 92 -0.35 -4.72 -18.18
C ILE A 92 0.76 -4.87 -17.13
N ASN A 93 1.55 -3.81 -16.94
CA ASN A 93 2.74 -3.89 -16.09
C ASN A 93 2.43 -3.94 -14.60
N GLN A 94 1.32 -3.34 -14.16
CA GLN A 94 0.94 -3.30 -12.74
C GLN A 94 -0.29 -4.15 -12.42
N GLY A 95 -1.23 -4.32 -13.35
CA GLY A 95 -2.38 -5.21 -13.17
C GLY A 95 -2.00 -6.68 -13.39
N LEU A 96 -1.75 -7.06 -14.64
CA LEU A 96 -1.52 -8.46 -15.02
C LEU A 96 -0.24 -9.04 -14.40
N ALA A 97 0.87 -8.30 -14.42
CA ALA A 97 2.11 -8.79 -13.83
C ALA A 97 1.98 -8.98 -12.30
N ALA A 98 1.30 -8.07 -11.59
CA ALA A 98 1.06 -8.21 -10.17
C ALA A 98 0.07 -9.35 -9.86
N MET A 99 -0.95 -9.55 -10.71
CA MET A 99 -1.86 -10.69 -10.60
C MET A 99 -1.11 -12.02 -10.66
N VAL A 100 -0.25 -12.21 -11.67
CA VAL A 100 0.53 -13.44 -11.82
C VAL A 100 1.48 -13.64 -10.64
N LEU A 101 2.19 -12.58 -10.24
CA LEU A 101 3.13 -12.65 -9.11
C LEU A 101 2.40 -12.96 -7.79
N ALA A 102 1.29 -12.28 -7.50
CA ALA A 102 0.49 -12.51 -6.30
C ALA A 102 -0.13 -13.91 -6.28
N ALA A 103 -0.64 -14.39 -7.41
CA ALA A 103 -1.16 -15.74 -7.53
C ALA A 103 -0.08 -16.79 -7.26
N ALA A 104 1.14 -16.58 -7.78
CA ALA A 104 2.28 -17.47 -7.58
C ALA A 104 2.79 -17.48 -6.13
N ILE A 105 2.89 -16.32 -5.48
CA ILE A 105 3.30 -16.22 -4.07
C ILE A 105 2.28 -16.92 -3.17
N ASN A 106 0.98 -16.63 -3.37
CA ASN A 106 -0.08 -17.27 -2.61
C ASN A 106 -0.16 -18.78 -2.87
N TRP A 107 0.10 -19.21 -4.12
CA TRP A 107 0.22 -20.63 -4.45
C TRP A 107 1.34 -21.29 -3.64
N ALA A 108 2.53 -20.69 -3.64
CA ALA A 108 3.70 -21.25 -2.95
C ALA A 108 3.50 -21.35 -1.44
N ILE A 109 2.89 -20.34 -0.82
CA ILE A 109 2.54 -20.36 0.60
C ILE A 109 1.50 -21.46 0.86
N ALA A 110 0.42 -21.50 0.09
CA ALA A 110 -0.65 -22.48 0.25
C ALA A 110 -0.15 -23.91 0.08
N TYR A 111 0.70 -24.16 -0.92
CA TYR A 111 1.27 -25.48 -1.20
C TYR A 111 2.10 -25.99 -0.03
N ARG A 112 2.79 -25.08 0.69
CA ARG A 112 3.56 -25.43 1.88
C ARG A 112 2.68 -25.60 3.12
N THR A 113 1.62 -24.80 3.27
CA THR A 113 0.68 -24.88 4.40
C THR A 113 -0.23 -26.11 4.31
N PHE A 114 -0.60 -26.51 3.09
CA PHE A 114 -1.49 -27.64 2.82
C PHE A 114 -0.75 -28.71 1.99
N PRO A 115 0.23 -29.41 2.59
CA PRO A 115 0.98 -30.43 1.87
C PRO A 115 0.04 -31.53 1.38
N PRO A 116 0.30 -32.13 0.19
CA PRO A 116 -0.43 -33.30 -0.26
C PRO A 116 -0.37 -34.39 0.80
N ALA A 117 -1.51 -34.92 1.23
CA ALA A 117 -1.51 -36.21 1.92
C ALA A 117 -0.90 -37.23 0.94
N LEU A 118 0.33 -37.66 1.22
CA LEU A 118 1.13 -38.51 0.32
C LEU A 118 0.61 -39.95 0.25
N THR A 119 -0.46 -40.30 0.99
CA THR A 119 -1.02 -41.63 1.01
C THR A 119 -2.50 -41.62 0.65
N PRO A 120 -2.93 -42.32 -0.43
CA PRO A 120 -4.34 -42.66 -0.59
C PRO A 120 -4.72 -43.55 0.60
N PHE A 121 -5.47 -43.00 1.55
CA PHE A 121 -5.94 -43.79 2.67
C PHE A 121 -6.93 -44.84 2.18
N PRO A 122 -6.74 -46.13 2.53
CA PRO A 122 -7.74 -47.14 2.28
C PRO A 122 -8.94 -46.80 3.16
N PHE A 123 -10.02 -46.30 2.56
CA PHE A 123 -11.24 -46.06 3.29
C PHE A 123 -11.82 -47.41 3.75
N PRO A 124 -12.07 -47.61 5.05
CA PRO A 124 -12.97 -48.67 5.46
C PRO A 124 -14.32 -48.30 4.86
N VAL A 125 -14.76 -49.08 3.87
CA VAL A 125 -16.13 -49.02 3.35
C VAL A 125 -17.04 -49.23 4.55
N GLN A 126 -17.63 -48.14 5.05
CA GLN A 126 -18.67 -48.20 6.06
C GLN A 126 -19.81 -49.01 5.43
N LYS A 127 -19.85 -50.32 5.72
CA LYS A 127 -20.92 -51.20 5.31
C LYS A 127 -22.19 -50.70 5.99
N LYS A 128 -22.96 -49.90 5.25
CA LYS A 128 -24.25 -49.36 5.69
C LYS A 128 -25.12 -50.53 6.14
N LYS A 129 -25.34 -50.65 7.46
CA LYS A 129 -26.27 -51.64 8.03
C LYS A 129 -27.66 -51.27 7.51
N LYS A 130 -28.18 -52.10 6.60
CA LYS A 130 -29.46 -51.91 5.90
C LYS A 130 -30.60 -52.05 6.90
N THR A 131 -30.94 -50.95 7.58
CA THR A 131 -32.11 -50.87 8.45
C THR A 131 -33.29 -50.47 7.57
N ASN A 132 -34.25 -51.38 7.41
CA ASN A 132 -35.48 -51.15 6.66
C ASN A 132 -36.32 -50.09 7.39
N ILE A 133 -36.24 -48.84 6.93
CA ILE A 133 -37.19 -47.78 7.30
C ILE A 133 -38.00 -47.46 6.03
N PRO A 134 -39.34 -47.56 6.07
CA PRO A 134 -40.17 -47.34 4.90
C PRO A 134 -40.15 -45.87 4.45
N HIS A 135 -39.88 -45.73 3.15
CA HIS A 135 -40.01 -44.59 2.25
C HIS A 135 -40.44 -43.22 2.80
N GLN A 136 -39.45 -42.37 3.07
CA GLN A 136 -39.51 -40.96 2.70
C GLN A 136 -38.55 -40.74 1.52
N GLN A 137 -39.07 -40.16 0.44
CA GLN A 137 -38.35 -39.89 -0.81
C GLN A 137 -37.43 -38.68 -0.64
N SER A 138 -36.40 -38.84 0.20
CA SER A 138 -35.29 -37.89 0.33
C SER A 138 -34.29 -38.15 -0.78
N THR A 139 -33.94 -37.10 -1.54
CA THR A 139 -32.80 -37.07 -2.46
C THR A 139 -31.61 -37.85 -1.90
N PRO A 140 -30.94 -38.71 -2.71
CA PRO A 140 -29.88 -39.58 -2.21
C PRO A 140 -28.82 -38.72 -1.53
N PRO A 141 -28.58 -38.92 -0.22
CA PRO A 141 -27.59 -38.15 0.51
C PRO A 141 -26.24 -38.38 -0.16
N ARG A 142 -25.62 -37.30 -0.62
CA ARG A 142 -24.24 -37.28 -1.13
C ARG A 142 -23.40 -38.07 -0.14
N ALA A 143 -22.67 -39.08 -0.62
CA ALA A 143 -21.85 -39.92 0.25
C ALA A 143 -21.01 -39.00 1.15
N PRO A 144 -21.01 -39.23 2.48
CA PRO A 144 -20.29 -38.38 3.41
C PRO A 144 -18.84 -38.33 2.93
N PRO A 145 -18.28 -37.13 2.81
CA PRO A 145 -16.95 -37.01 2.28
C PRO A 145 -15.98 -37.73 3.21
N GLY A 146 -15.00 -38.42 2.63
CA GLY A 146 -14.12 -39.33 3.37
C GLY A 146 -13.47 -38.65 4.58
N PRO A 147 -13.16 -39.41 5.66
CA PRO A 147 -12.51 -38.86 6.84
C PRO A 147 -11.24 -38.08 6.47
N ALA A 148 -11.08 -36.92 7.12
CA ALA A 148 -9.89 -36.09 6.99
C ALA A 148 -8.63 -36.92 7.29
N PRO A 149 -7.47 -36.58 6.67
CA PRO A 149 -6.19 -37.24 6.98
C PRO A 149 -5.96 -37.29 8.49
N GLN A 150 -5.61 -38.45 9.03
CA GLN A 150 -5.37 -38.61 10.47
C GLN A 150 -4.22 -37.68 10.91
N GLY A 151 -4.53 -36.65 11.70
CA GLY A 151 -3.55 -35.85 12.43
C GLY A 151 -3.64 -34.33 12.29
N SER A 152 -4.43 -33.79 11.34
CA SER A 152 -4.64 -32.34 11.23
C SER A 152 -6.12 -32.00 11.08
N PRO A 153 -6.66 -31.01 11.81
CA PRO A 153 -8.04 -30.57 11.62
C PRO A 153 -8.25 -30.12 10.16
N PRO A 154 -9.39 -30.47 9.53
CA PRO A 154 -9.67 -30.01 8.19
C PRO A 154 -9.79 -28.48 8.17
N PRO A 155 -9.51 -27.82 7.04
CA PRO A 155 -9.60 -26.38 6.99
C PRO A 155 -11.08 -25.98 6.96
N PHE A 156 -11.43 -25.10 7.90
CA PHE A 156 -12.77 -24.57 8.09
C PHE A 156 -12.86 -23.16 7.52
N LEU A 157 -14.06 -22.72 7.16
CA LEU A 157 -14.25 -21.36 6.66
C LEU A 157 -14.04 -20.34 7.79
N PHE A 158 -14.70 -20.53 8.94
CA PHE A 158 -14.68 -19.57 10.04
C PHE A 158 -13.94 -20.07 11.29
N HIS A 159 -13.93 -21.37 11.57
CA HIS A 159 -13.37 -21.87 12.84
C HIS A 159 -11.84 -21.88 12.88
N PRO A 160 -11.21 -21.39 13.98
CA PRO A 160 -9.78 -21.59 14.25
C PRO A 160 -9.50 -23.07 14.57
N PRO A 161 -8.23 -23.54 14.47
CA PRO A 161 -7.00 -22.78 14.19
C PRO A 161 -6.71 -22.55 12.69
N VAL A 162 -7.40 -23.24 11.79
CA VAL A 162 -7.22 -23.17 10.33
C VAL A 162 -8.47 -22.58 9.67
N SER A 163 -8.70 -21.29 9.89
CA SER A 163 -9.76 -20.52 9.22
C SER A 163 -9.26 -19.97 7.89
N PHE A 164 -9.91 -20.35 6.78
CA PHE A 164 -9.64 -19.79 5.46
C PHE A 164 -9.85 -18.27 5.41
N LEU A 165 -10.86 -17.77 6.14
CA LEU A 165 -11.14 -16.35 6.17
C LEU A 165 -10.03 -15.55 6.87
N ALA A 166 -9.57 -16.03 8.03
CA ALA A 166 -8.48 -15.39 8.77
C ALA A 166 -7.18 -15.38 7.96
N ASP A 167 -6.89 -16.48 7.29
CA ASP A 167 -5.74 -16.65 6.41
C ASP A 167 -5.82 -15.72 5.18
N ALA A 168 -7.00 -15.59 4.56
CA ALA A 168 -7.25 -14.62 3.49
C ALA A 168 -7.07 -13.17 3.96
N ALA A 169 -7.52 -12.83 5.18
CA ALA A 169 -7.32 -11.51 5.77
C ALA A 169 -5.82 -11.20 5.94
N LEU A 170 -5.04 -12.15 6.48
CA LEU A 170 -3.59 -12.01 6.64
C LEU A 170 -2.89 -11.85 5.28
N SER A 171 -3.22 -12.70 4.30
CA SER A 171 -2.71 -12.59 2.93
C SER A 171 -3.03 -11.22 2.33
N THR A 172 -4.23 -10.69 2.57
CA THR A 172 -4.65 -9.37 2.06
C THR A 172 -3.80 -8.24 2.64
N VAL A 173 -3.53 -8.29 3.95
CA VAL A 173 -2.66 -7.32 4.63
C VAL A 173 -1.24 -7.36 4.05
N LEU A 174 -0.63 -8.54 4.02
CA LEU A 174 0.74 -8.69 3.55
C LEU A 174 0.87 -8.28 2.08
N GLN A 175 -0.04 -8.75 1.23
CA GLN A 175 -0.05 -8.44 -0.20
C GLN A 175 -0.24 -6.94 -0.45
N SER A 176 -1.17 -6.28 0.24
CA SER A 176 -1.42 -4.84 0.04
C SER A 176 -0.23 -3.98 0.43
N VAL A 177 0.49 -4.34 1.50
CA VAL A 177 1.73 -3.66 1.90
C VAL A 177 2.81 -3.85 0.85
N ILE A 178 3.03 -5.08 0.38
CA ILE A 178 4.04 -5.37 -0.67
C ILE A 178 3.69 -4.62 -1.95
N THR A 179 2.44 -4.73 -2.42
CA THR A 179 1.96 -4.04 -3.62
C THR A 179 2.12 -2.53 -3.50
N TRP A 180 1.83 -1.94 -2.34
CA TRP A 180 2.04 -0.51 -2.10
C TRP A 180 3.48 -0.09 -2.40
N PHE A 181 4.47 -0.78 -1.83
CA PHE A 181 5.89 -0.46 -2.03
C PHE A 181 6.37 -0.77 -3.45
N CYS A 182 5.97 -1.90 -4.03
CA CYS A 182 6.36 -2.27 -5.39
C CYS A 182 5.85 -1.25 -6.41
N VAL A 183 4.57 -0.87 -6.35
CA VAL A 183 4.00 0.13 -7.26
C VAL A 183 4.68 1.49 -7.05
N ALA A 184 4.87 1.91 -5.81
CA ALA A 184 5.58 3.16 -5.50
C ALA A 184 6.97 3.20 -6.15
N PHE A 185 7.74 2.12 -5.98
CA PHE A 185 9.09 2.01 -6.54
C PHE A 185 9.08 1.99 -8.07
N LEU A 186 8.25 1.13 -8.68
CA LEU A 186 8.20 0.96 -10.14
C LEU A 186 7.70 2.21 -10.87
N VAL A 187 6.67 2.88 -10.35
CA VAL A 187 6.18 4.13 -10.94
C VAL A 187 7.22 5.24 -10.81
N ASN A 188 7.86 5.39 -9.65
CA ASN A 188 8.92 6.39 -9.48
C ASN A 188 10.11 6.12 -10.42
N LEU A 189 10.49 4.85 -10.62
CA LEU A 189 11.51 4.47 -11.57
C LEU A 189 11.10 4.77 -13.02
N ALA A 190 9.86 4.49 -13.40
CA ALA A 190 9.34 4.77 -14.74
C ALA A 190 9.26 6.28 -15.04
N VAL A 191 8.84 7.08 -14.07
CA VAL A 191 8.76 8.54 -14.19
C VAL A 191 10.15 9.17 -14.22
N SER A 192 11.06 8.76 -13.33
CA SER A 192 12.44 9.29 -13.30
C SER A 192 13.25 8.97 -14.56
N ARG A 193 12.98 7.83 -15.19
CA ARG A 193 13.57 7.48 -16.50
C ARG A 193 12.89 8.19 -17.68
N GLY A 194 11.83 8.95 -17.45
CA GLY A 194 11.03 9.57 -18.51
C GLY A 194 10.26 8.56 -19.36
N SER A 195 10.13 7.30 -18.92
CA SER A 195 9.39 6.27 -19.65
C SER A 195 7.90 6.59 -19.66
N VAL A 196 7.36 6.97 -18.50
CA VAL A 196 5.95 7.33 -18.32
C VAL A 196 5.86 8.81 -17.97
N PRO A 197 5.13 9.63 -18.74
CA PRO A 197 4.92 11.03 -18.35
C PRO A 197 4.04 11.10 -17.09
N PRO A 198 4.28 12.07 -16.20
CA PRO A 198 3.36 12.36 -15.10
C PRO A 198 1.97 12.73 -15.62
N TYR A 199 0.92 12.51 -14.83
CA TYR A 199 -0.46 12.84 -15.21
C TYR A 199 -1.01 13.93 -14.29
N ALA A 200 -1.46 15.05 -14.84
CA ALA A 200 -1.99 16.16 -14.05
C ALA A 200 -3.21 16.79 -14.75
N PRO A 201 -4.36 16.09 -14.80
CA PRO A 201 -5.54 16.61 -15.46
C PRO A 201 -6.03 17.87 -14.74
N ARG A 202 -6.48 18.87 -15.51
CA ARG A 202 -7.03 20.12 -14.95
C ARG A 202 -8.22 19.88 -14.02
N ALA A 203 -9.00 18.84 -14.28
CA ALA A 203 -10.19 18.49 -13.52
C ALA A 203 -9.90 17.93 -12.11
N ILE A 204 -8.68 17.46 -11.84
CA ILE A 204 -8.34 16.84 -10.55
C ILE A 204 -7.38 17.78 -9.79
N PRO A 205 -7.91 18.68 -8.94
CA PRO A 205 -7.08 19.56 -8.13
C PRO A 205 -6.29 18.75 -7.09
N GLU A 206 -5.16 19.32 -6.65
CA GLU A 206 -4.40 18.76 -5.53
C GLU A 206 -5.28 18.74 -4.27
N PRO A 207 -5.34 17.64 -3.52
CA PRO A 207 -6.16 17.56 -2.33
C PRO A 207 -5.67 18.56 -1.26
N THR A 208 -6.62 19.27 -0.66
CA THR A 208 -6.37 20.24 0.42
C THR A 208 -6.51 19.63 1.80
N ARG A 209 -7.33 18.58 1.95
CA ARG A 209 -7.61 17.94 3.24
C ARG A 209 -6.40 17.12 3.75
N PRO A 210 -6.04 17.19 5.04
CA PRO A 210 -4.84 16.54 5.59
C PRO A 210 -4.78 15.04 5.33
N PHE A 211 -5.91 14.34 5.48
CA PHE A 211 -5.96 12.88 5.25
C PHE A 211 -5.58 12.51 3.82
N TRP A 212 -6.14 13.18 2.82
CA TRP A 212 -5.82 12.89 1.41
C TRP A 212 -4.40 13.31 1.06
N ARG A 213 -3.92 14.43 1.59
CA ARG A 213 -2.51 14.82 1.44
C ARG A 213 -1.56 13.81 2.06
N TRP A 214 -1.95 13.21 3.19
CA TRP A 214 -1.24 12.09 3.78
C TRP A 214 -1.29 10.87 2.86
N VAL A 215 -2.45 10.38 2.42
CA VAL A 215 -2.57 9.21 1.52
C VAL A 215 -1.69 9.36 0.28
N PHE A 216 -1.75 10.51 -0.40
CA PHE A 216 -0.95 10.81 -1.60
C PHE A 216 0.51 11.17 -1.31
N MET A 217 0.98 11.13 -0.06
CA MET A 217 2.34 11.54 0.32
C MET A 217 2.74 12.91 -0.25
N LEU A 218 1.86 13.90 -0.13
CA LEU A 218 2.13 15.26 -0.61
C LEU A 218 2.90 16.09 0.43
N ASP A 219 2.61 15.91 1.71
CA ASP A 219 3.25 16.69 2.79
C ASP A 219 4.61 16.10 3.21
N HIS A 220 4.76 14.78 3.13
CA HIS A 220 5.99 14.08 3.50
C HIS A 220 7.09 14.18 2.41
N TYR A 221 6.76 14.82 1.29
CA TYR A 221 7.56 14.89 0.08
C TYR A 221 7.51 16.31 -0.48
N ASN A 222 7.91 17.29 0.32
CA ASN A 222 8.21 18.61 -0.22
C ASN A 222 9.30 18.44 -1.30
N ALA A 223 8.88 18.61 -2.56
CA ALA A 223 9.57 18.23 -3.78
C ALA A 223 10.96 18.87 -3.96
N ALA A 224 11.28 19.91 -3.17
CA ALA A 224 12.63 20.48 -3.10
C ALA A 224 13.70 19.50 -2.56
N ARG A 225 13.30 18.39 -1.91
CA ARG A 225 14.22 17.45 -1.21
C ARG A 225 14.11 15.99 -1.64
N GLY A 226 13.08 15.62 -2.41
CA GLY A 226 12.70 14.21 -2.63
C GLY A 226 13.18 13.55 -3.93
N SER A 227 13.65 14.28 -4.93
CA SER A 227 14.11 13.69 -6.20
C SER A 227 15.50 13.04 -6.12
N ALA A 228 16.32 13.38 -5.12
CA ALA A 228 17.67 12.86 -4.97
C ALA A 228 17.74 11.49 -4.25
N CYS A 229 16.70 11.06 -3.54
CA CYS A 229 16.79 9.91 -2.63
C CYS A 229 16.46 8.55 -3.25
N LEU A 230 15.71 8.49 -4.36
CA LEU A 230 15.25 7.21 -4.94
C LEU A 230 15.77 6.90 -6.35
N GLY A 231 16.57 7.78 -6.98
CA GLY A 231 16.99 7.54 -8.37
C GLY A 231 18.27 8.22 -8.87
N GLY A 232 18.91 9.09 -8.09
CA GLY A 232 20.12 9.78 -8.53
C GLY A 232 21.35 9.33 -7.77
N ARG A 233 22.43 8.96 -8.46
CA ARG A 233 23.81 8.89 -7.92
C ARG A 233 24.35 10.25 -7.41
N GLY A 234 23.48 11.24 -7.25
CA GLY A 234 23.80 12.55 -6.71
C GLY A 234 23.87 12.51 -5.19
N ARG A 235 25.08 12.71 -4.67
CA ARG A 235 25.34 13.45 -3.42
C ARG A 235 24.42 14.70 -3.44
N TRP A 236 24.05 15.27 -2.29
CA TRP A 236 23.17 16.45 -2.12
C TRP A 236 21.68 16.15 -1.83
N CYS A 237 21.33 16.25 -0.56
CA CYS A 237 20.05 16.81 -0.13
C CYS A 237 20.38 17.89 0.92
N CYS A 238 19.94 19.13 0.70
CA CYS A 238 20.36 20.34 1.43
C CYS A 238 19.63 20.58 2.77
N CYS A 239 18.99 19.59 3.36
CA CYS A 239 18.58 19.67 4.76
C CYS A 239 19.75 19.17 5.58
N GLY A 240 20.39 20.03 6.36
CA GLY A 240 21.43 19.67 7.33
C GLY A 240 20.97 18.74 8.46
N VAL A 241 19.97 17.88 8.23
CA VAL A 241 19.65 16.75 9.09
C VAL A 241 20.51 15.59 8.59
N PRO A 242 21.39 15.01 9.44
CA PRO A 242 22.22 13.88 9.03
C PRO A 242 21.32 12.77 8.47
N ARG A 243 21.76 12.15 7.36
CA ARG A 243 21.15 10.95 6.77
C ARG A 243 21.05 9.88 7.84
N GLY A 244 19.93 9.83 8.53
CA GLY A 244 19.70 8.93 9.65
C GLY A 244 18.72 7.83 9.27
N VAL A 245 18.93 6.65 9.86
CA VAL A 245 18.00 5.51 9.85
C VAL A 245 16.56 5.95 10.13
N GLY A 246 16.37 6.98 10.96
CA GLY A 246 15.04 7.54 11.29
C GLY A 246 14.20 8.01 10.10
N GLN A 247 14.80 8.59 9.04
CA GLN A 247 14.02 9.03 7.88
C GLN A 247 13.53 7.86 7.03
N ALA A 248 14.39 6.85 6.83
CA ALA A 248 14.03 5.63 6.11
C ALA A 248 12.95 4.86 6.88
N VAL A 249 13.09 4.75 8.20
CA VAL A 249 12.09 4.12 9.08
C VAL A 249 10.77 4.90 9.03
N GLY A 250 10.80 6.24 9.11
CA GLY A 250 9.60 7.06 8.99
C GLY A 250 8.89 6.87 7.65
N PHE A 251 9.62 6.84 6.53
CA PHE A 251 9.05 6.55 5.22
C PHE A 251 8.43 5.14 5.16
N PHE A 252 9.13 4.15 5.68
CA PHE A 252 8.65 2.77 5.73
C PHE A 252 7.38 2.63 6.57
N LEU A 253 7.36 3.16 7.79
CA LEU A 253 6.18 3.14 8.67
C LEU A 253 4.99 3.88 8.04
N ALA A 254 5.25 5.00 7.38
CA ALA A 254 4.21 5.74 6.68
C ALA A 254 3.69 4.91 5.47
N GLY A 255 4.57 4.23 4.73
CA GLY A 255 4.19 3.30 3.67
C GLY A 255 3.36 2.13 4.18
N LEU A 256 3.76 1.53 5.31
CA LEU A 256 3.06 0.45 5.99
C LEU A 256 1.62 0.88 6.36
N GLY A 257 1.47 2.05 7.01
CA GLY A 257 0.15 2.57 7.37
C GLY A 257 -0.79 2.75 6.17
N ARG A 258 -0.27 3.18 5.01
CA ARG A 258 -1.08 3.31 3.78
C ARG A 258 -1.39 1.95 3.15
N GLY A 259 -0.43 1.04 3.14
CA GLY A 259 -0.65 -0.35 2.73
C GLY A 259 -1.75 -1.02 3.56
N LEU A 260 -1.84 -0.72 4.87
CA LEU A 260 -2.92 -1.20 5.74
C LEU A 260 -4.28 -0.60 5.39
N VAL A 261 -4.37 0.70 5.08
CA VAL A 261 -5.63 1.31 4.61
C VAL A 261 -6.11 0.65 3.32
N VAL A 262 -5.19 0.38 2.38
CA VAL A 262 -5.47 -0.35 1.15
C VAL A 262 -5.91 -1.79 1.45
N ALA A 263 -5.29 -2.45 2.42
CA ALA A 263 -5.68 -3.80 2.84
C ALA A 263 -7.09 -3.85 3.40
N VAL A 264 -7.47 -2.91 4.28
CA VAL A 264 -8.82 -2.84 4.85
C VAL A 264 -9.86 -2.66 3.75
N TYR A 265 -9.61 -1.74 2.81
CA TYR A 265 -10.51 -1.53 1.69
C TYR A 265 -10.59 -2.74 0.75
N GLY A 266 -9.43 -3.30 0.38
CA GLY A 266 -9.34 -4.48 -0.49
C GLY A 266 -10.03 -5.70 0.12
N PHE A 267 -9.81 -5.96 1.41
CA PHE A 267 -10.48 -7.03 2.14
C PHE A 267 -11.99 -6.80 2.20
N GLY A 268 -12.44 -5.59 2.55
CA GLY A 268 -13.87 -5.26 2.63
C GLY A 268 -14.60 -5.47 1.31
N VAL A 269 -13.97 -5.17 0.17
CA VAL A 269 -14.54 -5.41 -1.16
C VAL A 269 -14.59 -6.90 -1.50
N MET A 270 -13.57 -7.66 -1.12
CA MET A 270 -13.38 -9.03 -1.60
C MET A 270 -13.96 -10.10 -0.67
N VAL A 271 -14.14 -9.80 0.62
CA VAL A 271 -14.55 -10.77 1.64
C VAL A 271 -15.91 -11.40 1.34
N GLY A 272 -16.90 -10.62 0.90
CA GLY A 272 -18.24 -11.10 0.57
C GLY A 272 -18.23 -12.09 -0.60
N PRO A 273 -17.74 -11.69 -1.79
CA PRO A 273 -17.58 -12.60 -2.93
C PRO A 273 -16.78 -13.86 -2.58
N THR A 274 -15.71 -13.72 -1.80
CA THR A 274 -14.90 -14.83 -1.32
C THR A 274 -15.70 -15.83 -0.47
N ILE A 275 -16.45 -15.36 0.52
CA ILE A 275 -17.31 -16.22 1.34
C ILE A 275 -18.34 -16.93 0.45
N GLY A 276 -18.99 -16.21 -0.48
CA GLY A 276 -19.99 -16.81 -1.37
C GLY A 276 -19.43 -17.92 -2.25
N VAL A 277 -18.25 -17.72 -2.85
CA VAL A 277 -17.57 -18.75 -3.66
C VAL A 277 -17.16 -19.94 -2.80
N LEU A 278 -16.57 -19.69 -1.62
CA LEU A 278 -16.17 -20.75 -0.70
C LEU A 278 -17.37 -21.57 -0.22
N MET A 279 -18.47 -20.93 0.15
CA MET A 279 -19.72 -21.62 0.50
C MET A 279 -20.29 -22.43 -0.68
N SER A 280 -20.10 -22.00 -1.92
CA SER A 280 -20.58 -22.76 -3.09
C SER A 280 -19.79 -24.05 -3.36
N CYS A 281 -18.50 -24.07 -2.99
CA CYS A 281 -17.61 -25.21 -3.20
C CYS A 281 -17.48 -26.12 -1.97
N GLY A 282 -17.70 -25.57 -0.77
CA GLY A 282 -17.53 -26.31 0.48
C GLY A 282 -18.64 -27.31 0.74
N THR A 283 -18.44 -28.15 1.74
CA THR A 283 -19.49 -29.01 2.29
C THR A 283 -19.90 -28.50 3.68
N PRO A 284 -21.20 -28.31 3.96
CA PRO A 284 -21.64 -27.89 5.29
C PRO A 284 -21.38 -29.02 6.30
N TYR A 285 -20.75 -28.70 7.42
CA TYR A 285 -20.40 -29.62 8.50
C TYR A 285 -20.43 -28.88 9.85
N GLU A 286 -21.24 -29.36 10.79
CA GLU A 286 -21.35 -28.81 12.17
C GLU A 286 -21.56 -27.28 12.24
N GLY A 287 -22.30 -26.69 11.29
CA GLY A 287 -22.57 -25.25 11.25
C GLY A 287 -21.48 -24.40 10.60
N ASP A 288 -20.44 -25.02 10.02
CA ASP A 288 -19.44 -24.37 9.19
C ASP A 288 -19.34 -25.04 7.81
N TRP A 289 -18.43 -24.55 6.96
CA TRP A 289 -18.09 -25.12 5.67
C TRP A 289 -16.69 -25.71 5.71
N VAL A 290 -16.58 -26.99 5.37
CA VAL A 290 -15.32 -27.73 5.31
C VAL A 290 -14.92 -28.00 3.87
N PHE A 291 -13.61 -27.94 3.61
CA PHE A 291 -13.02 -28.16 2.29
C PHE A 291 -12.11 -29.37 2.34
N LEU A 292 -12.44 -30.38 1.55
CA LEU A 292 -11.81 -31.69 1.59
C LEU A 292 -10.99 -31.97 0.34
N GLY A 293 -11.10 -31.11 -0.68
CA GLY A 293 -10.25 -31.16 -1.85
C GLY A 293 -8.83 -30.71 -1.51
N ARG A 294 -7.85 -31.53 -1.93
CA ARG A 294 -6.41 -31.25 -1.79
C ARG A 294 -6.01 -29.87 -2.34
N TRP A 295 -6.69 -29.42 -3.39
CA TRP A 295 -6.33 -28.19 -4.11
C TRP A 295 -7.19 -27.00 -3.74
N ASP A 296 -8.22 -27.17 -2.91
CA ASP A 296 -9.23 -26.14 -2.66
C ASP A 296 -8.57 -24.88 -2.08
N GLY A 297 -7.74 -25.04 -1.04
CA GLY A 297 -7.02 -23.93 -0.42
C GLY A 297 -5.98 -23.28 -1.33
N VAL A 298 -5.28 -24.07 -2.14
CA VAL A 298 -4.23 -23.58 -3.06
C VAL A 298 -4.85 -22.77 -4.19
N VAL A 299 -5.84 -23.33 -4.86
CA VAL A 299 -6.57 -22.67 -5.96
C VAL A 299 -7.27 -21.41 -5.44
N PHE A 300 -7.96 -21.51 -4.30
CA PHE A 300 -8.61 -20.38 -3.67
C PHE A 300 -7.65 -19.22 -3.42
N LYS A 301 -6.54 -19.46 -2.72
CA LYS A 301 -5.55 -18.43 -2.38
C LYS A 301 -4.93 -17.79 -3.62
N SER A 302 -4.64 -18.57 -4.65
CA SER A 302 -4.07 -18.06 -5.89
C SER A 302 -5.03 -17.18 -6.66
N ILE A 303 -6.30 -17.60 -6.80
CA ILE A 303 -7.32 -16.80 -7.47
C ILE A 303 -7.60 -15.54 -6.66
N TYR A 304 -7.78 -15.66 -5.34
CA TYR A 304 -8.04 -14.54 -4.44
C TYR A 304 -6.92 -13.49 -4.52
N GLY A 305 -5.68 -13.92 -4.32
CA GLY A 305 -4.52 -13.03 -4.37
C GLY A 305 -4.31 -12.43 -5.75
N GLY A 306 -4.45 -13.21 -6.82
CA GLY A 306 -4.36 -12.72 -8.18
C GLY A 306 -5.39 -11.63 -8.47
N PHE A 307 -6.66 -11.92 -8.18
CA PHE A 307 -7.74 -10.97 -8.42
C PHE A 307 -7.61 -9.71 -7.56
N LEU A 308 -7.21 -9.85 -6.29
CA LEU A 308 -6.94 -8.72 -5.41
C LEU A 308 -5.85 -7.80 -5.99
N ALA A 309 -4.75 -8.36 -6.50
CA ALA A 309 -3.68 -7.59 -7.14
C ALA A 309 -4.16 -6.90 -8.43
N LEU A 310 -4.98 -7.57 -9.23
CA LEU A 310 -5.56 -7.00 -10.44
C LEU A 310 -6.47 -5.81 -10.14
N VAL A 311 -7.25 -5.88 -9.06
CA VAL A 311 -8.16 -4.81 -8.63
C VAL A 311 -7.40 -3.63 -8.02
N LEU A 312 -6.38 -3.89 -7.19
CA LEU A 312 -5.66 -2.83 -6.46
C LEU A 312 -4.52 -2.19 -7.26
N GLY A 313 -3.86 -2.93 -8.15
CA GLY A 313 -2.67 -2.48 -8.89
C GLY A 313 -2.91 -1.23 -9.75
N PRO A 314 -3.91 -1.21 -10.66
CA PRO A 314 -4.18 -0.06 -11.52
C PRO A 314 -4.57 1.21 -10.75
N PRO A 315 -5.49 1.19 -9.75
CA PRO A 315 -5.80 2.39 -8.95
C PRO A 315 -4.59 2.95 -8.19
N LEU A 316 -3.76 2.08 -7.60
CA LEU A 316 -2.54 2.53 -6.93
C LEU A 316 -1.56 3.18 -7.91
N THR A 317 -1.39 2.57 -9.08
CA THR A 317 -0.53 3.12 -10.15
C THR A 317 -1.02 4.49 -10.61
N TYR A 318 -2.34 4.61 -10.83
CA TYR A 318 -2.98 5.88 -11.16
C TYR A 318 -2.72 6.94 -10.09
N MET A 319 -2.92 6.59 -8.81
CA MET A 319 -2.64 7.47 -7.68
C MET A 319 -1.19 8.00 -7.69
N TRP A 320 -0.20 7.12 -7.92
CA TRP A 320 1.21 7.49 -7.96
C TRP A 320 1.58 8.38 -9.16
N ILE A 321 0.99 8.13 -10.34
CA ILE A 321 1.21 8.95 -11.53
C ILE A 321 0.56 10.34 -11.38
N VAL A 322 -0.64 10.42 -10.81
CA VAL A 322 -1.33 11.68 -10.49
C VAL A 322 -0.51 12.50 -9.49
N ARG A 323 -0.04 11.84 -8.42
CA ARG A 323 0.85 12.44 -7.45
C ARG A 323 2.10 13.04 -8.10
N ALA A 324 2.75 12.30 -9.00
CA ALA A 324 3.90 12.80 -9.73
C ALA A 324 3.54 14.05 -10.54
N GLY A 325 2.36 14.07 -11.18
CA GLY A 325 1.88 15.22 -11.93
C GLY A 325 1.70 16.48 -11.08
N TRP A 326 1.11 16.36 -9.89
CA TRP A 326 0.98 17.49 -8.96
C TRP A 326 2.33 18.02 -8.50
N ILE A 327 3.29 17.14 -8.21
CA ILE A 327 4.66 17.52 -7.82
C ILE A 327 5.34 18.33 -8.94
N VAL A 328 5.23 17.89 -10.19
CA VAL A 328 5.83 18.60 -11.33
C VAL A 328 5.14 19.95 -11.54
N ARG A 329 3.81 20.02 -11.48
CA ARG A 329 3.05 21.27 -11.60
C ARG A 329 3.43 22.31 -10.56
N ARG A 330 3.64 21.89 -9.30
CA ARG A 330 4.03 22.79 -8.19
C ARG A 330 5.40 23.43 -8.40
N ASN A 331 6.31 22.75 -9.10
CA ASN A 331 7.66 23.23 -9.37
C ASN A 331 7.73 24.19 -10.57
N GLY A 332 6.59 24.58 -11.17
CA GLY A 332 6.53 25.64 -12.19
C GLY A 332 6.96 25.21 -13.59
N THR A 333 7.05 23.91 -13.88
CA THR A 333 7.45 23.41 -15.21
C THR A 333 6.37 23.49 -16.28
N VAL A 334 5.13 23.81 -15.93
CA VAL A 334 4.03 24.04 -16.89
C VAL A 334 3.11 25.13 -16.35
N VAL A 335 3.12 26.30 -17.00
CA VAL A 335 2.00 27.25 -17.00
C VAL A 335 1.13 26.94 -18.20
#